data_AF-A0A2P4XX24-F1
#
_entry.id   AF-A0A2P4XX24-F1
#
_cell.length_a   1.000
_cell.length_b   1.000
_cell.length_c   1.000
_cell.angle_alpha   90.00
_cell.angle_beta   90.00
_cell.angle_gamma   90.00
#
_symmetry.space_group_name_H-M   'P 1'
#
loop_
_entity.id
_entity.type
_entity.pdbx_description
1 polymer ?
#
loop_
_entity_poly.entity_id
_entity_poly.type
_entity_poly.pdbx_seq_one_letter_code
_entity_poly.pdbx_strand_id
1 'polypeptide(L)'
;MVKLFCAIVGAAGSAFSVRVDESDTVDDLKGKIKEKKPNDLKNVDAKNLQLFLAKTAEGAWLDGAGVAAVKLSEDGTLRGFEPMDPLKWIKNRAHFREKFRPVNLL
;
A
#
# COMPACT_ATOMS: atom_id res chain seq x y z
N MET A 1 8.66 -7.08 13.07
CA MET A 1 8.55 -7.39 11.63
C MET A 1 7.11 -7.76 11.26
N VAL A 2 6.53 -7.05 10.29
CA VAL A 2 5.19 -7.27 9.74
C VAL A 2 5.27 -7.56 8.24
N LYS A 3 4.28 -8.29 7.73
CA LYS A 3 4.14 -8.57 6.29
C LYS A 3 2.94 -7.79 5.76
N LEU A 4 3.20 -6.85 4.86
CA LEU A 4 2.18 -6.09 4.16
C LEU A 4 1.97 -6.67 2.77
N PHE A 5 0.73 -6.64 2.29
CA PHE A 5 0.38 -6.93 0.91
C PHE A 5 0.10 -5.61 0.19
N CYS A 6 0.70 -5.44 -0.97
CA CYS A 6 0.63 -4.25 -1.81
C CYS A 6 0.16 -4.65 -3.20
N ALA A 7 -0.47 -3.74 -3.92
CA ALA A 7 -0.80 -3.88 -5.33
C ALA A 7 -0.54 -2.55 -6.04
N ILE A 8 -0.25 -2.61 -7.34
CA ILE A 8 -0.12 -1.44 -8.20
C ILE A 8 -1.47 -1.18 -8.84
N VAL A 9 -2.05 -0.01 -8.58
CA VAL A 9 -3.34 0.38 -9.16
C VAL A 9 -3.24 0.41 -10.69
N GLY A 10 -4.26 -0.14 -11.37
CA GLY A 10 -4.28 -0.24 -12.83
C GLY A 10 -3.44 -1.38 -13.41
N ALA A 11 -2.75 -2.18 -12.59
CA ALA A 11 -2.02 -3.36 -13.02
C ALA A 11 -2.69 -4.63 -12.46
N ALA A 12 -3.39 -5.37 -13.32
CA ALA A 12 -4.05 -6.63 -12.94
C ALA A 12 -3.01 -7.67 -12.47
N GLY A 13 -3.34 -8.42 -11.41
CA GLY A 13 -2.44 -9.45 -10.85
C GLY A 13 -1.16 -8.90 -10.23
N SER A 14 -1.10 -7.60 -9.92
CA SER A 14 0.11 -6.94 -9.41
C SER A 14 0.38 -7.16 -7.92
N ALA A 15 -0.44 -7.95 -7.22
CA ALA A 15 -0.32 -8.13 -5.77
C ALA A 15 1.05 -8.75 -5.39
N PHE A 16 1.69 -8.20 -4.35
CA PHE A 16 2.97 -8.67 -3.84
C PHE A 16 3.09 -8.37 -2.35
N SER A 17 3.95 -9.11 -1.65
CA SER A 17 4.22 -8.85 -0.24
C SER A 17 5.55 -8.15 -0.01
N VAL A 18 5.56 -7.23 0.95
CA VAL A 18 6.74 -6.53 1.47
C VAL A 18 6.85 -6.79 2.97
N ARG A 19 8.09 -7.00 3.46
CA ARG A 19 8.37 -7.13 4.90
C ARG A 19 8.97 -5.82 5.40
N VAL A 20 8.40 -5.27 6.46
CA VAL A 20 8.87 -4.07 7.15
C VAL A 20 8.93 -4.32 8.65
N ASP A 21 9.71 -3.55 9.37
CA ASP A 21 9.64 -3.52 10.82
C ASP A 21 8.56 -2.57 11.30
N GLU A 22 8.11 -2.77 12.54
CA GLU A 22 7.01 -1.98 13.09
C GLU A 22 7.42 -0.51 13.33
N SER A 23 8.72 -0.30 13.54
CA SER A 23 9.36 1.00 13.69
C SER A 23 9.67 1.68 12.36
N ASP A 24 9.54 0.98 11.23
CA ASP A 24 9.78 1.58 9.91
C ASP A 24 8.75 2.68 9.63
N THR A 25 9.18 3.70 8.91
CA THR A 25 8.33 4.75 8.38
C THR A 25 7.63 4.29 7.10
N VAL A 26 6.64 5.07 6.66
CA VAL A 26 6.06 4.93 5.32
C VAL A 26 7.11 5.22 4.24
N ASP A 27 8.10 6.08 4.49
CA ASP A 27 9.23 6.30 3.57
C ASP A 27 10.09 5.04 3.40
N ASP A 28 10.43 4.37 4.51
CA ASP A 28 11.14 3.08 4.48
C ASP A 28 10.35 2.02 3.69
N LEU A 29 9.02 1.99 3.86
CA LEU A 29 8.14 1.12 3.09
C LEU A 29 8.21 1.43 1.58
N LYS A 30 8.24 2.71 1.17
CA LYS A 30 8.41 3.09 -0.24
C LYS A 30 9.74 2.56 -0.80
N GLY A 31 10.82 2.66 -0.02
CA GLY A 31 12.12 2.09 -0.36
C GLY A 31 12.03 0.59 -0.63
N LYS A 32 11.48 -0.17 0.33
CA LYS A 32 11.34 -1.63 0.19
C LYS A 32 10.39 -2.05 -0.93
N ILE A 33 9.37 -1.27 -1.25
CA ILE A 33 8.50 -1.51 -2.42
C ILE A 33 9.32 -1.37 -3.71
N LYS A 34 10.12 -0.31 -3.87
CA LYS A 34 10.96 -0.12 -5.06
C LYS A 34 11.99 -1.24 -5.21
N GLU A 35 12.65 -1.63 -4.13
CA GLU A 35 13.57 -2.78 -4.13
C GLU A 35 12.90 -4.09 -4.54
N LYS A 36 11.64 -4.28 -4.13
CA LYS A 36 10.87 -5.48 -4.44
C LYS A 36 10.39 -5.52 -5.89
N LYS A 37 10.16 -4.35 -6.50
CA LYS A 37 9.61 -4.17 -7.85
C LYS A 37 10.50 -3.29 -8.73
N PRO A 38 11.79 -3.63 -8.91
CA PRO A 38 12.76 -2.74 -9.53
C PRO A 38 12.49 -2.51 -11.02
N ASN A 39 11.92 -3.50 -11.72
CA ASN A 39 11.59 -3.39 -13.14
C ASN A 39 10.31 -2.56 -13.36
N ASP A 40 9.27 -2.83 -12.57
CA ASP A 40 7.98 -2.12 -12.63
C ASP A 40 8.15 -0.63 -12.25
N LEU A 41 9.07 -0.34 -11.32
CA LEU A 41 9.34 1.00 -10.79
C LEU A 41 10.68 1.59 -11.24
N LYS A 42 11.28 1.07 -12.33
CA LYS A 42 12.64 1.44 -12.78
C LYS A 42 12.86 2.95 -12.99
N ASN A 43 11.81 3.65 -13.43
CA ASN A 43 11.85 5.08 -13.75
C ASN A 43 11.20 5.96 -12.66
N VAL A 44 10.89 5.37 -11.51
CA VAL A 44 10.19 6.06 -10.42
C VAL A 44 11.06 6.04 -9.17
N ASP A 45 11.38 7.20 -8.62
CA ASP A 45 12.05 7.27 -7.32
C ASP A 45 11.11 6.82 -6.20
N ALA A 46 11.66 6.14 -5.19
CA ALA A 46 10.87 5.66 -4.06
C ALA A 46 10.08 6.79 -3.40
N LYS A 47 10.71 7.97 -3.22
CA LYS A 47 10.06 9.16 -2.66
C LYS A 47 8.82 9.62 -3.45
N ASN A 48 8.79 9.36 -4.76
CA ASN A 48 7.69 9.75 -5.65
C ASN A 48 6.52 8.76 -5.62
N LEU A 49 6.68 7.59 -4.98
CA LEU A 49 5.57 6.66 -4.78
C LEU A 49 4.52 7.28 -3.87
N GLN A 50 3.26 7.13 -4.25
CA GLN A 50 2.10 7.43 -3.40
C GLN A 50 1.52 6.12 -2.88
N LEU A 51 1.40 6.00 -1.57
CA LEU A 51 0.85 4.82 -0.92
C LEU A 51 -0.50 5.18 -0.30
N PHE A 52 -1.46 4.28 -0.43
CA PHE A 52 -2.81 4.43 0.07
C PHE A 52 -3.22 3.19 0.85
N LEU A 53 -4.01 3.38 1.91
CA LEU A 53 -4.58 2.25 2.63
C LEU A 53 -5.66 1.60 1.76
N ALA A 54 -5.62 0.28 1.59
CA ALA A 54 -6.64 -0.48 0.85
C ALA A 54 -7.93 -0.65 1.67
N LYS A 55 -8.52 0.47 2.11
CA LYS A 55 -9.77 0.52 2.87
C LYS A 55 -10.72 1.54 2.24
N THR A 56 -12.02 1.28 2.34
CA THR A 56 -13.05 2.22 1.90
C THR A 56 -13.13 3.42 2.83
N ALA A 57 -13.87 4.47 2.43
CA ALA A 57 -14.12 5.64 3.27
C ALA A 57 -14.81 5.28 4.60
N GLU A 58 -15.60 4.21 4.61
CA GLU A 58 -16.28 3.66 5.79
C GLU A 58 -15.34 2.80 6.66
N GLY A 59 -14.11 2.58 6.22
CA GLY A 59 -13.06 1.88 6.97
C GLY A 59 -13.02 0.37 6.77
N ALA A 60 -13.77 -0.19 5.83
CA ALA A 60 -13.72 -1.61 5.48
C ALA A 60 -12.49 -1.91 4.62
N TRP A 61 -11.71 -2.94 4.97
CA TRP A 61 -10.57 -3.38 4.15
C TRP A 61 -11.04 -4.06 2.87
N LEU A 62 -10.37 -3.77 1.77
CA LEU A 62 -10.57 -4.47 0.51
C LEU A 62 -9.90 -5.84 0.55
N ASP A 63 -10.57 -6.82 -0.03
CA ASP A 63 -9.97 -8.11 -0.37
C ASP A 63 -9.21 -8.02 -1.72
N GLY A 64 -8.65 -9.13 -2.17
CA GLY A 64 -7.91 -9.16 -3.43
C GLY A 64 -8.74 -8.74 -4.65
N ALA A 65 -10.03 -9.09 -4.69
CA ALA A 65 -10.92 -8.72 -5.78
C ALA A 65 -11.25 -7.22 -5.74
N GLY A 66 -11.53 -6.67 -4.56
CA GLY A 66 -11.76 -5.25 -4.33
C GLY A 66 -10.55 -4.42 -4.75
N VAL A 67 -9.33 -4.84 -4.38
CA VAL A 67 -8.09 -4.18 -4.79
C VAL A 67 -7.91 -4.24 -6.32
N ALA A 68 -8.20 -5.38 -6.95
CA ALA A 68 -8.09 -5.53 -8.41
C ALA A 68 -9.09 -4.66 -9.19
N ALA A 69 -10.23 -4.30 -8.56
CA ALA A 69 -11.24 -3.44 -9.15
C ALA A 69 -10.91 -1.94 -9.02
N VAL A 70 -9.89 -1.56 -8.23
CA VAL A 70 -9.50 -0.15 -8.04
C VAL A 70 -8.93 0.43 -9.33
N LYS A 71 -9.43 1.62 -9.70
CA LYS A 71 -9.01 2.38 -10.88
C LYS A 71 -8.63 3.80 -10.49
N LEU A 72 -7.72 4.38 -11.26
CA LEU A 72 -7.46 5.83 -11.21
C LEU A 72 -8.61 6.57 -11.91
N SER A 73 -8.84 7.82 -11.52
CA SER A 73 -9.67 8.73 -12.32
C SER A 73 -8.95 9.17 -13.60
N GLU A 74 -9.67 9.84 -14.49
CA GLU A 74 -9.16 10.30 -15.79
C GLU A 74 -7.92 11.21 -15.66
N ASP A 75 -7.83 11.97 -14.56
CA ASP A 75 -6.68 12.82 -14.21
C ASP A 75 -5.49 12.05 -13.61
N GLY A 76 -5.57 10.72 -13.53
CA GLY A 76 -4.53 9.85 -12.96
C GLY A 76 -4.49 9.84 -11.44
N THR A 77 -5.45 10.47 -10.74
CA THR A 77 -5.50 10.47 -9.27
C THR A 77 -6.26 9.27 -8.72
N LEU A 78 -5.89 8.81 -7.52
CA LEU A 78 -6.67 7.84 -6.78
C LEU A 78 -7.58 8.57 -5.79
N ARG A 79 -8.89 8.32 -5.86
CA ARG A 79 -9.90 8.95 -5.02
C ARG A 79 -10.58 7.95 -4.09
N GLY A 80 -11.06 8.41 -2.94
CA GLY A 80 -11.78 7.58 -1.98
C GLY A 80 -10.90 6.70 -1.08
N PHE A 81 -9.57 6.84 -1.17
CA PHE A 81 -8.61 6.13 -0.34
C PHE A 81 -7.77 7.10 0.48
N GLU A 82 -7.44 6.70 1.71
CA GLU A 82 -6.61 7.52 2.60
C GLU A 82 -5.13 7.43 2.19
N PRO A 83 -4.48 8.56 1.84
CA PRO A 83 -3.05 8.58 1.57
C PRO A 83 -2.26 8.35 2.86
N MET A 84 -1.19 7.56 2.76
CA MET A 84 -0.27 7.35 3.88
C MET A 84 0.72 8.52 3.98
N ASP A 85 0.98 8.96 5.21
CA ASP A 85 1.93 10.04 5.49
C ASP A 85 3.36 9.46 5.56
N PRO A 86 4.30 9.89 4.70
CA PRO A 86 5.68 9.39 4.68
C PRO A 86 6.39 9.46 6.03
N LEU A 87 6.04 10.43 6.89
CA LEU A 87 6.70 10.66 8.18
C LEU A 87 6.13 9.80 9.31
N LYS A 88 5.03 9.08 9.08
CA LYS A 88 4.41 8.23 10.10
C LYS A 88 4.97 6.81 10.04
N TRP A 89 5.03 6.19 11.21
CA TRP A 89 5.46 4.80 11.35
C TRP A 89 4.38 3.83 10.87
N ILE A 90 4.79 2.64 10.41
CA ILE A 90 3.88 1.60 9.95
C ILE A 90 2.96 1.13 11.09
N LYS A 91 3.44 0.99 12.33
CA LYS A 91 2.57 0.66 13.47
C LYS A 91 1.74 1.85 14.00
N ASN A 92 1.75 3.00 13.33
CA ASN A 92 0.94 4.12 13.78
C ASN A 92 -0.54 3.70 13.78
N ARG A 93 -1.20 3.87 14.94
CA ARG A 93 -2.62 3.54 15.16
C ARG A 93 -3.54 4.28 14.16
N ALA A 94 -3.08 5.40 13.60
CA ALA A 94 -3.76 6.13 12.54
C ALA A 94 -3.82 5.35 11.22
N HIS A 95 -2.78 4.59 10.87
CA HIS A 95 -2.73 3.81 9.64
C HIS A 95 -3.33 2.42 9.80
N PHE A 96 -2.87 1.71 10.83
CA PHE A 96 -3.31 0.36 11.13
C PHE A 96 -3.73 0.35 12.60
N ARG A 97 -5.03 0.55 12.87
CA ARG A 97 -5.61 0.40 14.22
C ARG A 97 -5.24 -0.99 14.79
N GLU A 98 -5.39 -1.19 16.11
CA GLU A 98 -5.08 -2.43 16.85
C GLU A 98 -5.69 -3.75 16.30
N LYS A 99 -6.48 -3.71 15.22
CA LYS A 99 -7.10 -4.86 14.57
C LYS A 99 -6.61 -5.13 13.14
N PHE A 100 -5.41 -4.70 12.76
CA PHE A 100 -4.80 -5.24 11.53
C PHE A 100 -4.50 -6.72 11.73
N ARG A 101 -5.43 -7.57 11.32
CA ARG A 101 -5.20 -9.00 11.10
C ARG A 101 -4.99 -9.17 9.60
N PRO A 102 -3.76 -9.45 9.12
CA PRO A 102 -3.58 -9.81 7.73
C PRO A 102 -4.44 -11.05 7.46
N VAL A 103 -5.47 -10.89 6.64
CA VAL A 103 -6.26 -12.03 6.18
C VAL A 103 -5.33 -12.84 5.28
N ASN A 104 -5.09 -14.10 5.61
CA ASN A 104 -4.35 -15.00 4.74
C ASN A 104 -5.12 -15.08 3.41
N LEU A 105 -4.56 -14.48 2.37
CA LEU A 105 -4.96 -14.76 0.98
C LEU A 105 -4.47 -16.19 0.69
N LEU A 106 -5.40 -17.14 0.74
CA LEU A 106 -5.27 -18.48 0.15
C LEU A 106 -5.76 -18.42 -1.29
#